data_AF-A0A8J8BAR0-F1
#
_entry.id   AF-A0A8J8BAR0-F1
#
_cell.length_a   1.000
_cell.length_b   1.000
_cell.length_c   1.000
_cell.angle_alpha   90.00
_cell.angle_beta   90.00
_cell.angle_gamma   90.00
#
_symmetry.space_group_name_H-M   'P 1'
#
loop_
_entity.id
_entity.type
_entity.pdbx_description
1 polymer ?
#
loop_
_entity_poly.entity_id
_entity_poly.type
_entity_poly.pdbx_seq_one_letter_code
_entity_poly.pdbx_strand_id
1 'polypeptide(L)'
;MRIKMGTSVPKMGTTVHLDADQTAYRKAIADALRRELGQTHQAIKTVMRWTGASERTAKYWLSGERGPSGEHLIRLAQHSDAVLITILTIADRLSDQRHRCAGCPRRFLVLQDLGQDEPKSEGSSLS
;
A
#
# COMPACT_ATOMS: atom_id res chain seq x y z
N MET A 1 -29.78 6.85 -53.52
CA MET A 1 -29.41 6.12 -52.28
C MET A 1 -28.40 6.96 -51.50
N ARG A 2 -28.71 7.36 -50.25
CA ARG A 2 -27.84 8.20 -49.40
C ARG A 2 -26.96 7.29 -48.54
N ILE A 3 -25.65 7.32 -48.73
CA ILE A 3 -24.70 6.53 -47.93
C ILE A 3 -24.37 7.37 -46.69
N LYS A 4 -24.79 6.91 -45.51
CA LYS A 4 -24.38 7.50 -44.23
C LYS A 4 -22.93 7.11 -43.97
N MET A 5 -22.02 8.08 -43.95
CA MET A 5 -20.69 7.86 -43.37
C MET A 5 -20.84 7.81 -41.85
N GLY A 6 -20.48 6.67 -41.25
CA GLY A 6 -20.40 6.52 -39.80
C GLY A 6 -19.29 7.41 -39.25
N THR A 7 -19.60 8.12 -38.17
CA THR A 7 -18.65 8.96 -37.45
C THR A 7 -17.56 8.06 -36.83
N SER A 8 -16.38 8.01 -37.45
CA SER A 8 -15.20 7.40 -36.86
C SER A 8 -14.69 8.29 -35.74
N VAL A 9 -14.88 7.85 -34.50
CA VAL A 9 -14.31 8.51 -33.32
C VAL A 9 -12.83 8.14 -33.27
N PRO A 10 -11.89 9.09 -33.26
CA PRO A 10 -10.47 8.77 -33.14
C PRO A 10 -10.20 8.16 -31.75
N LYS A 11 -9.62 6.95 -31.75
CA LYS A 11 -9.22 6.19 -30.56
C LYS A 11 -7.88 6.71 -30.03
N MET A 12 -7.80 7.99 -29.71
CA MET A 12 -6.62 8.60 -29.11
C MET A 12 -7.05 9.21 -27.76
N GLY A 13 -6.96 8.39 -26.71
CA GLY A 13 -7.05 8.90 -25.35
C GLY A 13 -5.81 9.75 -25.08
N THR A 14 -6.00 10.97 -24.59
CA THR A 14 -4.94 11.83 -24.07
C THR A 14 -4.09 11.03 -23.08
N THR A 15 -2.82 10.79 -23.41
CA THR A 15 -1.83 10.29 -22.45
C THR A 15 -1.56 11.42 -21.45
N VAL A 16 -2.39 11.47 -20.41
CA VAL A 16 -2.16 12.29 -19.23
C VAL A 16 -0.90 11.75 -18.55
N HIS A 17 -0.08 12.60 -17.94
CA HIS A 17 1.20 12.29 -17.27
C HIS A 17 1.14 11.28 -16.09
N LEU A 18 0.11 10.44 -16.05
CA LEU A 18 -0.16 9.38 -15.08
C LEU A 18 0.99 8.38 -14.94
N ASP A 19 1.83 8.18 -15.96
CA ASP A 19 2.83 7.11 -15.94
C ASP A 19 3.91 7.31 -14.87
N ALA A 20 4.33 8.55 -14.63
CA ALA A 20 5.32 8.87 -13.60
C ALA A 20 4.72 8.68 -12.20
N ASP A 21 3.52 9.21 -11.97
CA ASP A 21 2.81 9.11 -10.68
C ASP A 21 2.41 7.65 -10.38
N GLN A 22 1.99 6.91 -11.40
CA GLN A 22 1.64 5.50 -11.28
C GLN A 22 2.88 4.64 -11.00
N THR A 23 4.02 4.97 -11.59
CA THR A 23 5.30 4.31 -11.28
C THR A 23 5.76 4.62 -9.86
N ALA A 24 5.64 5.87 -9.42
CA ALA A 24 5.97 6.28 -8.05
C ALA A 24 5.10 5.54 -7.02
N TYR A 25 3.78 5.49 -7.25
CA TYR A 25 2.85 4.73 -6.41
C TYR A 25 3.23 3.25 -6.33
N ARG A 26 3.45 2.59 -7.47
CA ARG A 26 3.81 1.17 -7.53
C ARG A 26 5.08 0.86 -6.73
N LYS A 27 6.11 1.66 -6.92
CA LYS A 27 7.40 1.51 -6.21
C LYS A 27 7.22 1.74 -4.71
N ALA A 28 6.50 2.78 -4.31
CA ALA A 28 6.29 3.07 -2.90
C ALA A 28 5.55 1.93 -2.18
N ILE A 29 4.49 1.38 -2.78
CA ILE A 29 3.77 0.23 -2.21
C ILE A 29 4.65 -1.03 -2.19
N ALA A 30 5.41 -1.30 -3.25
CA ALA A 30 6.35 -2.42 -3.29
C ALA A 30 7.40 -2.32 -2.18
N ASP A 31 7.97 -1.13 -1.99
CA ASP A 31 8.97 -0.87 -0.95
C ASP A 31 8.36 -1.02 0.44
N ALA A 32 7.14 -0.54 0.67
CA ALA A 32 6.42 -0.71 1.93
C ALA A 32 6.23 -2.19 2.28
N LEU A 33 5.74 -2.99 1.32
CA LEU A 33 5.55 -4.42 1.50
C LEU A 33 6.86 -5.16 1.75
N ARG A 34 7.94 -4.78 1.04
CA ARG A 34 9.27 -5.38 1.23
C ARG A 34 9.88 -5.02 2.57
N ARG A 35 9.66 -3.81 3.08
CA ARG A 35 10.15 -3.36 4.39
C ARG A 35 9.46 -4.12 5.52
N GLU A 36 8.16 -4.36 5.39
CA GLU A 36 7.38 -5.05 6.43
C GLU A 36 7.52 -6.58 6.38
N LEU A 37 7.46 -7.18 5.19
CA LEU A 37 7.41 -8.64 5.02
C LEU A 37 8.75 -9.26 4.62
N GLY A 38 9.75 -8.44 4.29
CA GLY A 38 11.02 -8.89 3.71
C GLY A 38 10.92 -9.29 2.23
N GLN A 39 12.03 -9.77 1.68
CA GLN A 39 12.16 -10.17 0.27
C GLN A 39 12.01 -11.69 0.05
N THR A 40 11.21 -12.35 0.88
CA THR A 40 11.14 -13.83 0.89
C THR A 40 9.85 -14.33 0.26
N HIS A 41 9.83 -15.60 -0.18
CA HIS A 41 8.62 -16.30 -0.62
C HIS A 41 7.47 -16.26 0.40
N GLN A 42 7.79 -16.04 1.69
CA GLN A 42 6.80 -15.83 2.73
C GLN A 42 6.02 -14.53 2.54
N ALA A 43 6.65 -13.45 2.07
CA ALA A 43 5.97 -12.18 1.77
C ALA A 43 4.88 -12.39 0.72
N ILE A 44 5.16 -13.17 -0.32
CA ILE A 44 4.20 -13.50 -1.38
C ILE A 44 3.00 -14.24 -0.77
N LYS A 45 3.24 -15.28 0.05
CA LYS A 45 2.17 -16.04 0.70
C LYS A 45 1.32 -15.17 1.64
N THR A 46 1.95 -14.28 2.40
CA THR A 46 1.26 -13.36 3.30
C THR A 46 0.37 -12.38 2.53
N VAL A 47 0.90 -11.77 1.47
CA VAL A 47 0.13 -10.88 0.58
C VAL A 47 -1.07 -11.62 -0.01
N MET A 48 -0.89 -12.85 -0.49
CA MET A 48 -1.99 -13.67 -0.99
C MET A 48 -3.04 -13.95 0.10
N ARG A 49 -2.61 -14.29 1.32
CA ARG A 49 -3.49 -14.57 2.45
C ARG A 49 -4.33 -13.34 2.85
N TRP A 50 -3.74 -12.16 2.85
CA TRP A 50 -4.43 -10.91 3.20
C TRP A 50 -5.41 -10.45 2.12
N THR A 51 -5.02 -10.61 0.85
CA THR A 51 -5.74 -9.95 -0.26
C THR A 51 -6.63 -10.89 -1.06
N GLY A 52 -6.40 -12.20 -0.97
CA GLY A 52 -7.00 -13.22 -1.85
C GLY A 52 -6.41 -13.24 -3.27
N ALA A 53 -5.35 -12.46 -3.53
CA ALA A 53 -4.76 -12.36 -4.86
C ALA A 53 -3.99 -13.64 -5.26
N SER A 54 -3.82 -13.84 -6.57
CA SER A 54 -2.97 -14.92 -7.09
C SER A 54 -1.49 -14.65 -6.80
N GLU A 55 -0.70 -15.72 -6.78
CA GLU A 55 0.75 -15.63 -6.55
C GLU A 55 1.44 -14.70 -7.56
N ARG A 56 1.04 -14.78 -8.83
CA ARG A 56 1.55 -13.90 -9.88
C ARG A 56 1.28 -12.43 -9.59
N THR A 57 0.06 -12.12 -9.14
CA THR A 57 -0.33 -10.75 -8.79
C THR A 57 0.45 -10.24 -7.57
N ALA A 58 0.62 -11.07 -6.54
CA ALA A 58 1.43 -10.73 -5.37
C ALA A 58 2.90 -10.49 -5.76
N LYS A 59 3.48 -11.30 -6.66
CA LYS A 59 4.82 -11.08 -7.21
C LYS A 59 4.93 -9.74 -7.94
N TYR A 60 3.92 -9.37 -8.73
CA TYR A 60 3.94 -8.09 -9.44
C TYR A 60 3.87 -6.87 -8.51
N TRP A 61 3.15 -6.98 -7.40
CA TRP A 61 3.10 -5.90 -6.41
C TRP A 61 4.41 -5.80 -5.65
N LEU A 62 4.98 -6.94 -5.24
CA LEU A 62 6.28 -6.98 -4.59
C LEU A 62 7.43 -6.59 -5.53
N SER A 63 7.30 -6.75 -6.84
CA SER A 63 8.30 -6.27 -7.81
C SER A 63 8.14 -4.79 -8.15
N GLY A 64 6.99 -4.18 -7.86
CA GLY A 64 6.65 -2.83 -8.31
C GLY A 64 6.31 -2.72 -9.80
N GLU A 65 6.18 -3.86 -10.51
CA GLU A 65 5.81 -3.88 -11.93
C GLU A 65 4.35 -3.44 -12.13
N ARG A 66 3.47 -3.85 -11.21
CA ARG A 66 2.06 -3.45 -11.19
C ARG A 66 1.64 -3.04 -9.79
N GLY A 67 0.65 -2.17 -9.71
CA GLY A 67 0.09 -1.73 -8.43
C GLY A 67 -1.13 -2.58 -8.05
N PRO A 68 -1.44 -2.71 -6.74
CA PRO A 68 -2.71 -3.27 -6.32
C PRO A 68 -3.86 -2.38 -6.78
N SER A 69 -5.00 -3.00 -7.14
CA SER A 69 -6.24 -2.26 -7.35
C SER A 69 -6.75 -1.71 -6.00
N GLY A 70 -7.66 -0.74 -6.04
CA GLY A 70 -8.18 -0.10 -4.82
C GLY A 70 -8.69 -1.08 -3.77
N GLU A 71 -9.41 -2.13 -4.19
CA GLU A 71 -9.90 -3.18 -3.28
C GLU A 71 -8.77 -3.94 -2.58
N HIS A 72 -7.75 -4.36 -3.34
CA HIS A 72 -6.60 -5.06 -2.77
C HIS A 72 -5.73 -4.14 -1.92
N LEU A 73 -5.63 -2.86 -2.29
CA LEU A 73 -4.93 -1.86 -1.51
C LEU A 73 -5.58 -1.66 -0.14
N ILE A 74 -6.91 -1.62 -0.08
CA ILE A 74 -7.64 -1.52 1.20
C ILE A 74 -7.35 -2.74 2.08
N ARG A 75 -7.39 -3.96 1.53
CA ARG A 75 -7.03 -5.18 2.28
C ARG A 75 -5.59 -5.15 2.77
N LEU A 76 -4.65 -4.67 1.94
CA LEU A 76 -3.26 -4.50 2.38
C LEU A 76 -3.17 -3.50 3.54
N ALA A 77 -3.80 -2.33 3.43
CA ALA A 77 -3.79 -1.31 4.47
C ALA A 77 -4.50 -1.73 5.76
N GLN A 78 -5.41 -2.72 5.71
CA GLN A 78 -6.03 -3.31 6.91
C GLN A 78 -5.10 -4.23 7.69
N HIS A 79 -4.09 -4.80 7.02
CA HIS A 79 -3.18 -5.79 7.61
C HIS A 79 -1.75 -5.28 7.77
N SER A 80 -1.38 -4.20 7.07
CA SER A 80 -0.02 -3.66 6.99
C SER A 80 -0.01 -2.17 7.28
N ASP A 81 0.59 -1.82 8.42
CA ASP A 81 0.78 -0.42 8.81
C ASP A 81 1.74 0.29 7.86
N ALA A 82 2.77 -0.38 7.34
CA ALA A 82 3.70 0.22 6.39
C ALA A 82 3.00 0.66 5.10
N VAL A 83 2.06 -0.15 4.60
CA VAL A 83 1.24 0.22 3.43
C VAL A 83 0.32 1.40 3.77
N LEU A 84 -0.34 1.38 4.93
CA LEU A 84 -1.22 2.49 5.35
C LEU A 84 -0.46 3.82 5.46
N ILE A 85 0.71 3.81 6.12
CA ILE A 85 1.59 4.98 6.25
C ILE A 85 2.00 5.48 4.86
N THR A 86 2.35 4.57 3.96
CA THR A 86 2.76 4.93 2.61
C THR A 86 1.64 5.61 1.84
N ILE A 87 0.41 5.09 1.91
CA ILE A 87 -0.77 5.72 1.30
C ILE A 87 -0.97 7.13 1.85
N LEU A 88 -0.94 7.29 3.17
CA LEU A 88 -1.13 8.58 3.82
C LEU A 88 0.01 9.56 3.51
N THR A 89 1.23 9.08 3.32
CA THR A 89 2.39 9.89 2.94
C THR A 89 2.26 10.39 1.51
N ILE A 90 1.89 9.53 0.55
CA ILE A 90 1.66 9.91 -0.84
C ILE A 90 0.46 10.86 -0.97
N ALA A 91 -0.53 10.70 -0.09
CA ALA A 91 -1.68 11.61 0.00
C ALA A 91 -1.36 12.95 0.70
N ASP A 92 -0.10 13.20 1.09
CA ASP A 92 0.34 14.41 1.80
C ASP A 92 -0.38 14.64 3.15
N ARG A 93 -0.86 13.55 3.77
CA ARG A 93 -1.59 13.58 5.06
C ARG A 93 -0.72 13.26 6.27
N LEU A 94 0.52 12.84 6.05
CA LEU A 94 1.52 12.52 7.09
C LEU A 94 2.80 13.37 6.99
N SER A 95 3.08 13.92 5.81
CA SER A 95 4.23 14.80 5.52
C SER A 95 4.19 16.11 6.28
N ASP A 96 3.01 16.53 6.74
CA ASP A 96 2.81 17.83 7.34
C ASP A 96 2.26 17.70 8.76
N GLN A 97 3.01 18.25 9.72
CA GLN A 97 2.53 18.52 11.08
C GLN A 97 1.36 19.54 11.10
N ARG A 98 0.79 19.94 9.96
CA ARG A 98 -0.22 21.01 9.85
C ARG A 98 -1.62 20.69 10.35
N HIS A 99 -1.86 19.54 10.97
CA HIS A 99 -3.12 19.32 11.68
C HIS A 99 -2.93 18.61 13.03
N ARG A 100 -2.04 19.13 13.88
CA ARG A 100 -2.32 19.12 15.32
C ARG A 100 -3.17 20.34 15.67
N CYS A 101 -4.47 20.30 15.35
CA CYS A 101 -5.39 21.12 16.13
C CYS A 101 -5.29 20.64 17.58
N ALA A 102 -4.66 21.44 18.44
CA ALA A 102 -4.37 21.11 19.84
C ALA A 102 -5.62 20.77 20.69
N GLY A 103 -6.84 20.88 20.12
CA GLY A 103 -8.11 20.53 20.76
C GLY A 103 -9.01 19.55 19.98
N CYS A 104 -8.55 18.89 18.91
CA CYS A 104 -9.35 17.81 18.33
C CYS A 104 -9.22 16.55 19.21
N PRO A 105 -10.34 15.90 19.61
CA PRO A 105 -10.26 14.65 20.33
C PRO A 105 -9.44 13.67 19.50
N ARG A 106 -8.37 13.18 20.13
CA ARG A 106 -7.32 12.31 19.58
C ARG A 106 -7.98 11.26 18.69
N ARG A 107 -8.04 11.48 17.37
CA ARG A 107 -8.22 10.39 16.42
C ARG A 107 -6.96 9.58 16.59
N PHE A 108 -7.07 8.55 17.42
CA PHE A 108 -6.03 7.58 17.68
C PHE A 108 -5.79 6.86 16.34
N LEU A 109 -4.93 7.45 15.50
CA LEU A 109 -4.18 6.67 14.52
C LEU A 109 -3.28 5.81 15.39
N VAL A 110 -3.69 4.55 15.57
CA VAL A 110 -2.93 3.48 16.24
C VAL A 110 -1.66 3.28 15.41
N LEU A 111 -0.65 4.11 15.67
CA LEU A 111 0.64 4.02 15.01
C LEU A 111 1.76 4.46 15.95
N GLN A 112 1.59 4.07 17.22
CA GLN A 112 2.57 4.14 18.28
C GLN A 112 2.37 2.85 19.07
N ASP A 113 3.18 1.82 18.77
CA ASP A 113 3.59 0.71 19.67
C ASP A 113 4.10 -0.56 18.95
N LEU A 114 4.39 -0.53 17.65
CA LEU A 114 5.14 -1.65 17.02
C LEU A 114 6.64 -1.49 17.19
N GLY A 115 7.10 -1.62 18.44
CA GLY A 115 8.49 -1.98 18.69
C GLY A 115 9.03 -1.54 20.04
N GLN A 116 8.54 -2.14 21.14
CA GLN A 116 9.34 -2.53 22.31
C GLN A 116 8.47 -3.43 23.20
N ASP A 117 8.39 -4.74 22.89
CA ASP A 117 8.09 -5.74 23.92
C ASP A 117 8.86 -7.01 23.57
N GLU A 118 10.17 -6.96 23.82
CA GLU A 118 10.96 -8.17 24.02
C GLU A 118 10.50 -8.81 25.33
N PRO A 119 9.97 -10.05 25.34
CA PRO A 119 9.68 -10.73 26.58
C PRO A 119 11.01 -11.07 27.27
N LYS A 120 11.35 -10.33 28.32
CA LYS A 120 12.43 -10.69 29.24
C LYS A 120 12.02 -11.95 30.01
N SER A 121 12.30 -13.11 29.43
CA SER A 121 12.42 -14.38 30.13
C SER A 121 13.70 -14.38 30.96
N GLU A 122 13.58 -14.09 32.26
CA GLU A 122 14.45 -14.63 33.31
C GLU A 122 13.48 -15.00 34.43
N GLY A 123 13.15 -16.27 34.63
CA GLY A 123 14.11 -17.27 35.08
C GLY A 123 13.96 -17.40 36.59
N SER A 124 12.91 -18.10 37.02
CA SER A 124 12.76 -18.57 38.38
C SER A 124 13.95 -19.47 38.74
N SER A 125 14.63 -19.20 39.84
CA SER A 125 15.37 -20.22 40.59
C SER A 125 15.41 -19.88 42.06
N LEU A 126 14.90 -20.84 42.82
CA LEU A 126 14.89 -20.92 44.27
C LEU A 126 16.31 -20.83 44.84
N SER A 127 16.45 -20.15 45.97
CA SER A 127 17.07 -20.65 47.20
C SER A 127 16.69 -19.75 48.37
#